data_AF-A0A4Q7FCI7-F1
#
_entry.id   AF-A0A4Q7FCI7-F1
#
_cell.length_a   1.000
_cell.length_b   1.000
_cell.length_c   1.000
_cell.angle_alpha   90.00
_cell.angle_beta   90.00
_cell.angle_gamma   90.00
#
_symmetry.space_group_name_H-M   'P 1'
#
loop_
_entity.id
_entity.type
_entity.pdbx_description
1 polymer ?
#
loop_
_entity_poly.entity_id
_entity_poly.type
_entity_poly.pdbx_seq_one_letter_code
_entity_poly.pdbx_strand_id
1 'polypeptide(L)'
;MGVTMRTLAWISTALLLAACGGGHGRYEPPVVDSYGKKPEQLAKDQHECIEAKRAHGFVGDAGMITSCMEQRGYTVLTPKG
;
A
#
# COMPACT_ATOMS: atom_id res chain seq x y z
N MET A 1 25.83 -56.20 -17.64
CA MET A 1 26.09 -55.04 -16.75
C MET A 1 24.75 -54.37 -16.50
N GLY A 2 24.14 -54.63 -15.36
CA GLY A 2 22.92 -53.97 -14.93
C GLY A 2 23.20 -53.19 -13.66
N VAL A 3 22.88 -51.89 -13.65
CA VAL A 3 22.37 -51.18 -12.47
C VAL A 3 21.45 -50.08 -12.98
N THR A 4 20.22 -50.15 -12.54
CA THR A 4 19.13 -49.18 -12.61
C THR A 4 19.46 -47.90 -11.84
N MET A 5 19.37 -46.73 -12.48
CA MET A 5 19.25 -45.42 -11.82
C MET A 5 17.82 -44.91 -12.06
N ARG A 6 16.83 -45.29 -11.24
CA ARG A 6 16.44 -44.61 -9.99
C ARG A 6 16.41 -43.08 -10.09
N THR A 7 15.25 -42.58 -10.53
CA THR A 7 14.45 -41.55 -9.84
C THR A 7 15.22 -40.43 -9.15
N LEU A 8 15.27 -39.26 -9.80
CA LEU A 8 15.38 -37.96 -9.13
C LEU A 8 14.39 -36.98 -9.78
N ALA A 9 13.11 -37.32 -9.71
CA ALA A 9 12.02 -36.36 -9.81
C ALA A 9 11.83 -35.72 -8.42
N TRP A 10 12.78 -34.90 -7.97
CA TRP A 10 12.68 -34.25 -6.66
C TRP A 10 12.98 -32.75 -6.79
N ILE A 11 11.88 -31.99 -6.70
CA ILE A 11 11.77 -30.73 -5.96
C ILE A 11 12.54 -29.54 -6.56
N SER A 12 11.83 -28.73 -7.33
CA SER A 12 12.14 -27.30 -7.45
C SER A 12 10.85 -26.48 -7.31
N THR A 13 10.02 -26.85 -6.34
CA THR A 13 8.85 -26.07 -5.91
C THR A 13 9.28 -25.24 -4.70
N ALA A 14 10.12 -24.21 -4.91
CA ALA A 14 10.57 -23.37 -3.81
C ALA A 14 10.90 -21.93 -4.25
N LEU A 15 9.97 -21.25 -4.91
CA LEU A 15 10.00 -19.79 -5.04
C LEU A 15 8.58 -19.20 -4.88
N LEU A 16 8.00 -19.34 -3.68
CA LEU A 16 6.69 -18.75 -3.34
C LEU A 16 6.69 -18.04 -1.97
N LEU A 17 7.83 -17.55 -1.48
CA LEU A 17 7.90 -16.89 -0.16
C LEU A 17 8.54 -15.48 -0.12
N ALA A 18 8.54 -14.75 -1.23
CA ALA A 18 8.74 -13.30 -1.22
C ALA A 18 7.60 -12.69 -2.04
N ALA A 19 6.61 -11.98 -1.51
CA ALA A 19 6.66 -11.07 -0.38
C ALA A 19 5.27 -10.98 0.28
N CYS A 20 5.15 -11.51 1.50
CA CYS A 20 4.14 -11.07 2.47
C CYS A 20 4.73 -9.96 3.38
N GLY A 21 5.64 -9.15 2.83
CA GLY A 21 6.38 -8.11 3.53
C GLY A 21 5.69 -6.75 3.40
N GLY A 22 4.73 -6.49 4.29
CA GLY A 22 4.54 -5.19 4.93
C GLY A 22 4.52 -3.94 4.06
N GLY A 23 3.52 -3.79 3.18
CA GLY A 23 3.22 -2.53 2.49
C GLY A 23 2.19 -1.63 3.21
N HIS A 24 1.76 -1.99 4.42
CA HIS A 24 0.59 -1.37 5.07
C HIS A 24 0.77 0.10 5.45
N GLY A 25 2.00 0.61 5.62
CA GLY A 25 2.21 2.01 6.04
C GLY A 25 2.25 3.03 4.91
N ARG A 26 2.62 2.63 3.68
CA ARG A 26 3.02 3.59 2.64
C ARG A 26 1.85 4.28 1.93
N TYR A 27 0.64 3.73 2.06
CA TYR A 27 -0.58 4.26 1.45
C TYR A 27 -1.74 4.35 2.44
N GLU A 28 -1.45 4.25 3.74
CA GLU A 28 -2.48 4.41 4.75
C GLU A 28 -2.94 5.87 4.78
N PRO A 29 -4.25 6.15 4.61
CA PRO A 29 -4.75 7.51 4.69
C PRO A 29 -4.62 8.04 6.13
N PRO A 30 -4.38 9.35 6.31
CA PRO A 30 -4.38 9.98 7.62
C PRO A 30 -5.75 9.90 8.28
N VAL A 31 -5.74 9.95 9.62
CA VAL A 31 -6.98 10.18 10.37
C VAL A 31 -7.29 11.67 10.24
N VAL A 32 -8.45 11.99 9.67
CA VAL A 32 -8.91 13.36 9.48
C VAL A 32 -10.22 13.60 10.21
N ASP A 33 -10.46 14.86 10.59
CA ASP A 33 -11.74 15.30 11.08
C ASP A 33 -12.78 15.22 9.95
N SER A 34 -13.76 14.35 10.14
CA SER A 34 -14.88 14.14 9.23
C SER A 34 -16.16 14.85 9.68
N TYR A 35 -16.11 15.61 10.79
CA TYR A 35 -17.27 16.31 11.31
C TYR A 35 -17.84 17.30 10.30
N GLY A 36 -19.11 17.13 9.94
CA GLY A 36 -19.78 17.94 8.92
C GLY A 36 -19.41 17.63 7.46
N LYS A 37 -18.60 16.60 7.20
CA LYS A 37 -18.26 16.13 5.85
C LYS A 37 -19.06 14.88 5.48
N LYS A 38 -19.34 14.70 4.19
CA LYS A 38 -20.00 13.48 3.70
C LYS A 38 -18.99 12.32 3.66
N PRO A 39 -19.32 11.14 4.20
CA PRO A 39 -18.39 10.01 4.23
C PRO A 39 -17.98 9.55 2.82
N GLU A 40 -18.89 9.65 1.84
CA GLU A 40 -18.62 9.32 0.44
C GLU A 40 -17.58 10.25 -0.20
N GLN A 41 -17.63 11.56 0.11
CA GLN A 41 -16.65 12.52 -0.38
C GLN A 41 -15.29 12.27 0.25
N LEU A 42 -15.27 11.99 1.57
CA LEU A 42 -14.04 11.66 2.28
C LEU A 42 -13.35 10.43 1.69
N ALA A 43 -14.10 9.35 1.45
CA ALA A 43 -13.56 8.14 0.85
C ALA A 43 -13.02 8.38 -0.56
N LYS A 44 -13.72 9.18 -1.37
CA LYS A 44 -13.29 9.55 -2.71
C LYS A 44 -12.01 10.38 -2.68
N ASP A 45 -11.94 11.41 -1.84
CA ASP A 45 -10.75 12.27 -1.71
C ASP A 45 -9.53 11.47 -1.22
N GLN A 46 -9.71 10.60 -0.22
CA GLN A 46 -8.65 9.71 0.25
C GLN A 46 -8.14 8.79 -0.88
N HIS A 47 -9.05 8.22 -1.66
CA HIS A 47 -8.70 7.37 -2.79
C HIS A 47 -7.92 8.15 -3.87
N GLU A 48 -8.38 9.34 -4.24
CA GLU A 48 -7.68 10.22 -5.19
C GLU A 48 -6.27 10.58 -4.70
N CYS A 49 -6.11 10.89 -3.41
CA CYS A 49 -4.80 11.20 -2.82
C CYS A 49 -3.86 9.99 -2.80
N ILE A 50 -4.39 8.78 -2.56
CA ILE A 50 -3.62 7.52 -2.62
C ILE A 50 -3.18 7.23 -4.06
N GLU A 51 -4.08 7.36 -5.03
CA GLU A 51 -3.79 7.13 -6.44
C GLU A 51 -2.79 8.16 -7.00
N ALA A 52 -2.89 9.42 -6.58
CA ALA A 52 -1.87 10.43 -6.89
C ALA A 52 -0.49 10.01 -6.38
N LYS A 53 -0.38 9.53 -5.13
CA LYS A 53 0.88 9.01 -4.59
C LYS A 53 1.40 7.79 -5.36
N ARG A 54 0.50 6.91 -5.83
CA ARG A 54 0.86 5.75 -6.66
C ARG A 54 1.39 6.18 -8.02
N ALA A 55 0.74 7.13 -8.68
CA ALA A 55 1.12 7.64 -9.99
C ALA A 55 2.46 8.38 -9.97
N HIS A 56 2.77 9.10 -8.88
CA HIS A 56 3.99 9.90 -8.76
C HIS A 56 5.23 9.11 -8.30
N GLY A 57 5.14 7.80 -8.08
CA GLY A 57 6.29 6.88 -8.07
C GLY A 57 7.48 7.28 -7.19
N PHE A 58 7.48 6.81 -5.93
CA PHE A 58 8.69 6.45 -5.18
C PHE A 58 9.71 7.52 -4.72
N VAL A 59 9.51 8.82 -4.90
CA VAL A 59 10.35 9.84 -4.22
C VAL A 59 9.57 10.43 -3.06
N GLY A 60 10.20 10.39 -1.87
CA GLY A 60 9.60 10.50 -0.55
C GLY A 60 8.50 11.54 -0.41
N ASP A 61 7.37 11.14 0.14
CA ASP A 61 7.00 11.67 1.45
C ASP A 61 5.83 10.89 2.04
N ALA A 62 6.00 10.49 3.30
CA ALA A 62 4.90 10.14 4.17
C ALA A 62 3.81 11.24 4.17
N GLY A 63 4.25 12.49 4.02
CA GLY A 63 3.41 13.66 3.94
C GLY A 63 2.50 13.76 2.71
N MET A 64 2.73 13.05 1.59
CA MET A 64 1.96 13.34 0.36
C MET A 64 0.45 13.10 0.48
N ILE A 65 0.01 12.02 1.14
CA ILE A 65 -1.42 11.78 1.35
C ILE A 65 -1.96 12.77 2.38
N THR A 66 -1.20 13.01 3.46
CA THR A 66 -1.53 13.98 4.51
C THR A 66 -1.72 15.39 3.94
N SER A 67 -0.75 15.91 3.20
CA SER A 67 -0.81 17.22 2.54
C SER A 67 -1.89 17.29 1.47
N CYS A 68 -2.15 16.20 0.75
CA CYS A 68 -3.28 16.15 -0.19
C CYS A 68 -4.62 16.32 0.55
N MET A 69 -4.80 15.66 1.69
CA MET A 69 -6.00 15.83 2.53
C MET A 69 -6.11 17.24 3.12
N GLU A 70 -5.00 17.84 3.55
CA GLU A 70 -4.96 19.24 4.01
C GLU A 70 -5.35 20.22 2.89
N GLN A 71 -4.86 20.02 1.66
CA GLN A 71 -5.22 20.84 0.50
C GLN A 71 -6.70 20.72 0.13
N ARG A 72 -7.34 19.57 0.41
CA ARG A 72 -8.78 19.36 0.25
C ARG A 72 -9.60 20.01 1.39
N GLY A 73 -8.94 20.61 2.37
CA GLY A 73 -9.57 21.30 3.50
C GLY A 73 -10.05 20.36 4.60
N TYR A 74 -9.39 19.21 4.76
CA TYR A 74 -9.58 18.35 5.91
C TYR A 74 -8.56 18.69 7.00
N THR A 75 -9.00 18.71 8.25
CA THR A 75 -8.11 18.81 9.41
C THR A 75 -7.52 17.44 9.68
N VAL A 76 -6.20 17.29 9.57
CA VAL A 76 -5.51 16.04 9.89
C VAL A 76 -5.34 15.94 11.41
N LEU A 77 -5.89 14.89 12.01
CA LEU A 77 -5.77 14.59 13.44
C LEU A 77 -4.56 13.71 13.71
N THR A 78 -4.33 12.72 12.84
CA THR A 78 -3.15 11.85 12.91
C THR A 78 -2.53 11.75 11.51
N PRO A 79 -1.36 12.36 11.28
CA PRO A 79 -0.68 12.29 10.00
C PRO A 79 -0.24 10.85 9.71
N LYS A 80 -0.45 10.40 8.47
CA LYS A 80 -0.06 9.08 7.97
C LYS A 80 0.40 9.17 6.51
N GLY A 81 1.20 8.18 6.12
CA GLY A 81 1.67 7.93 4.77
C GLY A 81 3.10 7.45 4.76
#